data_AF-A0A2K8UBC9-F1
#
_entry.id   AF-A0A2K8UBC9-F1
#
_cell.length_a   1.000
_cell.length_b   1.000
_cell.length_c   1.000
_cell.angle_alpha   90.00
_cell.angle_beta   90.00
_cell.angle_gamma   90.00
#
_symmetry.space_group_name_H-M   'P 1'
#
loop_
_entity.id
_entity.type
_entity.pdbx_description
1 polymer ?
#
loop_
_entity_poly.entity_id
_entity_poly.type
_entity_poly.pdbx_seq_one_letter_code
_entity_poly.pdbx_strand_id
1 'polypeptide(L)' 'MNIIRIGKVTELTSLGRSTIYEMIKKGHFPAQKKISTRRVGWLLEDVENWIRDLSSGGK' A
#
# COMPACT_ATOMS: atom_id res chain seq x y z
N MET A 1 7.08 -0.15 -13.71
CA MET A 1 6.22 0.87 -13.08
C MET A 1 4.73 0.48 -13.18
N ASN A 2 4.30 -0.49 -12.36
CA ASN A 2 2.90 -0.93 -12.30
C ASN A 2 2.17 -0.20 -11.17
N ILE A 3 1.04 0.45 -11.48
CA ILE A 3 0.23 1.15 -10.48
C ILE A 3 -1.01 0.33 -10.15
N ILE A 4 -1.21 0.05 -8.86
CA ILE A 4 -2.34 -0.71 -8.35
C ILE A 4 -3.32 0.20 -7.58
N ARG A 5 -4.59 -0.21 -7.56
CA ARG A 5 -5.67 0.47 -6.84
C ARG A 5 -5.85 -0.13 -5.45
N ILE A 6 -6.59 0.57 -4.59
CA ILE A 6 -6.86 0.13 -3.23
C ILE A 6 -7.42 -1.30 -3.17
N GLY A 7 -8.27 -1.72 -4.12
CA GLY A 7 -8.77 -3.10 -4.18
C GLY A 7 -7.65 -4.13 -4.29
N LYS A 8 -6.69 -3.89 -5.18
CA LYS A 8 -5.54 -4.80 -5.33
C LYS A 8 -4.59 -4.72 -4.14
N VAL A 9 -4.43 -3.54 -3.53
CA VAL A 9 -3.65 -3.38 -2.30
C VAL A 9 -4.28 -4.19 -1.16
N THR A 10 -5.60 -4.14 -0.99
CA THR A 10 -6.31 -4.92 0.03
C THR A 10 -6.17 -6.42 -0.21
N GLU A 11 -6.19 -6.88 -1.46
CA GLU A 11 -5.95 -8.28 -1.79
C GLU A 11 -4.51 -8.72 -1.47
N LEU A 12 -3.51 -7.90 -1.82
CA LEU A 12 -2.10 -8.24 -1.60
C LEU A 12 -1.71 -8.24 -0.12
N THR A 13 -2.28 -7.32 0.65
CA THR A 13 -1.93 -7.12 2.07
C THR A 13 -2.87 -7.85 3.03
N SER A 14 -4.01 -8.35 2.54
CA SER A 14 -5.12 -8.87 3.36
C SER A 14 -5.64 -7.88 4.42
N LEU A 15 -5.31 -6.59 4.28
CA LEU A 15 -5.77 -5.52 5.16
C LEU A 15 -7.04 -4.87 4.62
N GLY A 16 -7.90 -4.44 5.54
CA GLY A 16 -9.05 -3.61 5.19
C GLY A 16 -8.63 -2.20 4.72
N ARG A 17 -9.48 -1.57 3.89
CA ARG A 17 -9.26 -0.20 3.40
C ARG A 17 -8.99 0.79 4.53
N SER A 18 -9.76 0.71 5.61
CA SER A 18 -9.63 1.59 6.78
C SER A 18 -8.28 1.42 7.45
N THR A 19 -7.82 0.18 7.63
CA THR A 19 -6.51 -0.14 8.21
C THR A 19 -5.39 0.43 7.35
N ILE A 20 -5.48 0.27 6.03
CA ILE A 20 -4.48 0.83 5.11
C ILE A 20 -4.41 2.36 5.27
N TYR A 21 -5.54 3.06 5.25
CA TYR A 21 -5.53 4.51 5.44
C TYR A 21 -5.01 4.94 6.81
N GLU A 22 -5.30 4.17 7.86
CA GLU A 22 -4.78 4.44 9.20
C GLU A 22 -3.27 4.21 9.27
N MET A 23 -2.74 3.16 8.65
CA MET A 23 -1.31 2.91 8.58
C MET A 23 -0.59 3.97 7.74
N ILE A 24 -1.21 4.44 6.64
CA ILE A 24 -0.70 5.59 5.87
C ILE A 24 -0.64 6.83 6.77
N LYS A 25 -1.69 7.12 7.55
CA LYS A 25 -1.72 8.25 8.50
C LYS A 25 -0.64 8.12 9.58
N LYS A 26 -0.37 6.90 10.03
CA LYS A 26 0.70 6.59 11.00
C LYS A 26 2.11 6.55 10.38
N GLY A 27 2.24 6.64 9.05
CA GLY A 27 3.52 6.55 8.34
C GLY A 27 4.08 5.13 8.23
N HIS A 28 3.28 4.10 8.54
CA HIS A 28 3.67 2.70 8.50
C HIS A 28 3.31 1.99 7.20
N PHE A 29 2.69 2.67 6.23
CA PHE A 29 2.33 2.10 4.94
C PHE A 29 2.64 3.09 3.81
N PRO A 30 3.08 2.63 2.62
CA PRO A 30 3.39 3.51 1.50
C PRO A 30 2.22 4.42 1.12
N ALA A 31 2.52 5.72 0.99
CA ALA A 31 1.51 6.71 0.65
C ALA A 31 0.99 6.54 -0.79
N GLN A 32 -0.30 6.85 -0.98
CA GLN A 32 -0.91 6.83 -2.30
C GLN A 32 -0.32 7.91 -3.21
N LYS A 33 -0.02 7.56 -4.46
CA LYS A 33 0.43 8.49 -5.51
C LYS A 33 -0.77 8.96 -6.33
N LYS A 34 -0.80 10.26 -6.64
CA LYS A 34 -1.78 10.84 -7.56
C LYS A 34 -1.42 10.44 -8.99
N ILE A 35 -2.33 9.75 -9.66
CA ILE A 35 -2.22 9.38 -11.08
C ILE A 35 -2.91 10.45 -11.95
N SER A 36 -4.01 11.01 -11.45
CA SER A 36 -4.79 12.07 -12.10
C SER A 36 -5.68 12.78 -11.07
N THR A 37 -6.38 13.84 -11.48
CA THR A 37 -7.21 14.70 -10.63
C THR A 37 -8.21 13.94 -9.75
N ARG A 38 -8.77 12.83 -10.26
CA ARG A 38 -9.76 12.00 -9.54
C ARG A 38 -9.25 10.61 -9.17
N ARG A 39 -7.96 10.31 -9.43
CA ARG A 39 -7.45 8.93 -9.39
C ARG A 39 -6.14 8.85 -8.63
N VAL A 40 -6.13 8.01 -7.60
CA VAL A 40 -4.96 7.67 -6.80
C VAL A 40 -4.67 6.17 -6.92
N GLY A 41 -3.42 5.80 -6.68
CA GLY A 41 -2.97 4.41 -6.63
C GLY A 41 -1.61 4.28 -5.97
N TRP A 42 -1.11 3.07 -5.86
CA TRP A 42 0.17 2.74 -5.25
C TRP A 42 1.08 2.09 -6.29
N LEU A 43 2.39 2.31 -6.18
CA LEU A 43 3.31 1.47 -6.95
C LEU A 43 3.23 0.06 -6.38
N LEU A 44 3.07 -0.92 -7.26
CA LEU A 44 3.09 -2.33 -6.88
C LEU A 44 4.39 -2.64 -6.12
N GLU A 45 5.51 -2.12 -6.62
CA GLU A 45 6.85 -2.30 -6.06
C GLU A 45 6.95 -1.76 -4.62
N ASP A 46 6.37 -0.59 -4.34
CA ASP A 46 6.34 -0.01 -2.98
C ASP A 46 5.55 -0.91 -2.01
N VAL A 47 4.41 -1.45 -2.45
CA VAL A 47 3.56 -2.33 -1.63
C VAL A 47 4.22 -3.69 -1.42
N GLU A 48 4.80 -4.29 -2.46
CA GLU A 48 5.54 -5.55 -2.33
C GLU A 48 6.76 -5.40 -1.42
N ASN A 49 7.49 -4.29 -1.55
CA ASN A 49 8.64 -4.03 -0.69
C ASN A 49 8.24 -3.90 0.78
N TRP A 50 7.12 -3.23 1.05
CA TRP A 50 6.56 -3.15 2.40
C TRP A 50 6.15 -4.52 2.96
N ILE A 51 5.52 -5.39 2.16
CA ILE A 51 5.19 -6.76 2.59
C ILE A 51 6.47 -7.55 2.93
N ARG A 52 7.52 -7.41 2.12
CA ARG A 52 8.81 -8.06 2.36
C ARG A 52 9.48 -7.54 3.63
N ASP A 53 9.45 -6.23 3.86
CA ASP A 53 9.99 -5.58 5.06
C ASP A 53 9.32 -6.13 6.34
N LEU A 54 7.98 -6.23 6.34
CA LEU A 54 7.24 -6.85 7.43
C LEU A 54 7.64 -8.30 7.69
N SER A 55 7.83 -9.09 6.64
CA SER A 55 8.26 -10.48 6.78
C SER A 55 9.70 -10.61 7.26
N SER A 56 10.56 -9.60 7.01
CA SER A 56 11.93 -9.58 7.51
C SER A 56 12.07 -9.08 8.95
N GLY A 57 11.05 -8.45 9.51
CA GLY A 57 10.99 -8.02 10.92
C GLY A 57 10.60 -9.11 11.92
N GLY A 58 10.47 -10.37 11.48
CA GLY A 58 10.29 -11.53 12.35
C GLY A 58 11.62 -12.11 12.82
N LYS A 59 12.33 -11.40 13.70
CA LYS A 59 13.37 -12.02 14.53
C LYS A 59 13.44 -11.36 15.91
#